data_AF-A0A970SAT4-F1
#
_entry.id   AF-A0A970SAT4-F1
#
_cell.length_a   1.000
_cell.length_b   1.000
_cell.length_c   1.000
_cell.angle_alpha   90.00
_cell.angle_beta   90.00
_cell.angle_gamma   90.00
#
_symmetry.space_group_name_H-M   'P 1'
#
loop_
_entity.id
_entity.type
_entity.pdbx_description
1 polymer ?
#
loop_
_entity_poly.entity_id
_entity_poly.type
_entity_poly.pdbx_seq_one_letter_code
_entity_poly.pdbx_strand_id
1 'polypeptide(L)'
;MAPRRSCTPTPSPAMQLTYDKLAPFLDATSDFATRARIAEQFLGGLAPFVLTDAARQAANISPPTLPDAAGSAWPLLAWKAPWRALVDAQLFAEAFALPLQWLPAASASPGDDPRLPAAFADMAKRVRAALPSHRRETHTLHLAPRLQHLDLRALDLQADSAFVPLAAALYLRQHDILPDTAVFTTGAWLGSGIEAVGDIPAKYAAAAQLCPHREWAFFVPDQNADEPGTAASPRVHKLPAGTANLLTSLQPLLIRLASPPPPDADLPQRLHYANTPFVAVDAHQRQRYYATHLVDDLAQSLRRQNPQQLCRLAVAVSLQPLVTRLIVQSVPAQERAYLCSEASLRKLQQDQPALFKRNDAVFVLRNDNAQAICDDIAQWLQSAPSAVNITPGTSEMTAVLLTAAQRAKAQVHLLRHDFLSDPPNAQRYGSEHLDVLDWTTP
;
A
#
# COMPACT_ATOMS: atom_id res chain seq x y z
N MET A 1 18.67 -55.24 -0.06
CA MET A 1 17.80 -54.12 0.34
C MET A 1 17.33 -53.41 -0.93
N ALA A 2 16.05 -53.52 -1.27
CA ALA A 2 15.46 -52.84 -2.43
C ALA A 2 14.85 -51.48 -2.00
N PRO A 3 14.95 -50.42 -2.82
CA PRO A 3 14.42 -49.11 -2.47
C PRO A 3 12.89 -49.11 -2.53
N ARG A 4 12.25 -48.60 -1.47
CA ARG A 4 10.80 -48.35 -1.44
C ARG A 4 10.47 -47.27 -2.46
N ARG A 5 9.73 -47.63 -3.50
CA ARG A 5 9.12 -46.67 -4.44
C ARG A 5 8.13 -45.82 -3.65
N SER A 6 8.46 -44.53 -3.54
CA SER A 6 7.52 -43.48 -3.17
C SER A 6 6.46 -43.40 -4.26
N CYS A 7 5.28 -43.96 -4.00
CA CYS A 7 4.09 -43.69 -4.80
C CYS A 7 3.60 -42.29 -4.41
N THR A 8 4.03 -41.28 -5.16
CA THR A 8 3.34 -39.99 -5.15
C THR A 8 1.92 -40.22 -5.69
N PRO A 9 0.87 -39.87 -4.94
CA PRO A 9 -0.50 -40.04 -5.40
C PRO A 9 -0.71 -39.19 -6.65
N THR A 10 -1.20 -39.82 -7.71
CA THR A 10 -1.70 -39.15 -8.92
C THR A 10 -2.79 -38.15 -8.51
N PRO A 11 -2.77 -36.90 -9.00
CA PRO A 11 -3.79 -35.92 -8.65
C PRO A 11 -5.17 -36.43 -9.08
N SER A 12 -6.08 -36.53 -8.11
CA SER A 12 -7.49 -36.86 -8.32
C SER A 12 -8.11 -35.85 -9.32
N PRO A 13 -9.03 -36.25 -10.21
CA PRO A 13 -9.70 -35.32 -11.11
C PRO A 13 -10.35 -34.17 -10.31
N ALA A 14 -10.20 -32.93 -10.80
CA ALA A 14 -10.74 -31.74 -10.15
C ALA A 14 -12.23 -31.92 -9.88
N MET A 15 -12.62 -31.81 -8.62
CA MET A 15 -14.01 -32.02 -8.22
C MET A 15 -14.84 -30.80 -8.63
N GLN A 16 -15.82 -31.03 -9.50
CA GLN A 16 -16.74 -29.99 -9.94
C GLN A 16 -17.75 -29.68 -8.84
N LEU A 17 -17.75 -28.44 -8.37
CA LEU A 17 -18.66 -27.97 -7.33
C LEU A 17 -20.06 -27.74 -7.92
N THR A 18 -21.01 -28.65 -7.69
CA THR A 18 -22.39 -28.55 -8.19
C THR A 18 -23.41 -28.81 -7.08
N TYR A 19 -24.51 -28.03 -7.09
CA TYR A 19 -25.66 -28.15 -6.18
C TYR A 19 -26.13 -29.61 -6.02
N ASP A 20 -26.40 -30.29 -7.14
CA ASP A 20 -27.04 -31.63 -7.16
C ASP A 20 -26.19 -32.71 -6.47
N LYS A 21 -24.89 -32.44 -6.31
CA LYS A 21 -23.96 -33.35 -5.65
C LYS A 21 -23.83 -33.11 -4.17
N LEU A 22 -24.18 -31.94 -3.63
CA LEU A 22 -23.99 -31.62 -2.22
C LEU A 22 -25.26 -31.85 -1.40
N ALA A 23 -26.41 -31.41 -1.91
CA ALA A 23 -27.68 -31.46 -1.17
C ALA A 23 -28.03 -32.85 -0.61
N PRO A 24 -27.92 -33.96 -1.38
CA PRO A 24 -28.31 -35.28 -0.89
C PRO A 24 -27.48 -35.76 0.32
N PHE A 25 -26.22 -35.32 0.44
CA PHE A 25 -25.36 -35.70 1.56
C PHE A 25 -25.63 -34.87 2.82
N LEU A 26 -26.04 -33.61 2.65
CA LEU A 26 -26.42 -32.76 3.78
C LEU A 26 -27.75 -33.20 4.39
N ASP A 27 -28.70 -33.66 3.57
CA ASP A 27 -30.02 -34.13 4.01
C ASP A 27 -29.98 -35.52 4.69
N ALA A 28 -28.92 -36.30 4.44
CA ALA A 28 -28.79 -37.67 4.94
C ALA A 28 -28.45 -37.75 6.44
N THR A 29 -28.06 -36.65 7.09
CA THR A 29 -27.65 -36.62 8.50
C THR A 29 -28.18 -35.39 9.23
N SER A 30 -28.69 -35.57 10.45
CA SER A 30 -29.12 -34.46 11.32
C SER A 30 -27.98 -33.85 12.14
N ASP A 31 -26.84 -34.55 12.30
CA ASP A 31 -25.71 -34.07 13.09
C ASP A 31 -24.98 -32.90 12.40
N PHE A 32 -24.91 -31.76 13.08
CA PHE A 32 -24.31 -30.53 12.55
C PHE A 32 -22.81 -30.67 12.26
N ALA A 33 -22.04 -31.31 13.15
CA ALA A 33 -20.59 -31.49 12.98
C ALA A 33 -20.27 -32.41 11.79
N THR A 34 -21.09 -33.44 11.56
CA THR A 34 -20.99 -34.32 10.40
C THR A 34 -21.33 -33.57 9.10
N ARG A 35 -22.41 -32.77 9.08
CA ARG A 35 -22.73 -31.92 7.92
C ARG A 35 -21.63 -30.91 7.60
N ALA A 36 -21.03 -30.27 8.61
CA ALA A 36 -19.92 -29.35 8.43
C ALA A 36 -18.67 -30.04 7.83
N ARG A 37 -18.33 -31.25 8.29
CA ARG A 37 -17.21 -32.05 7.72
C ARG A 37 -17.49 -32.51 6.29
N ILE A 38 -18.72 -32.89 5.96
CA ILE A 38 -19.13 -33.22 4.58
C ILE A 38 -18.97 -31.98 3.69
N ALA A 39 -19.44 -30.83 4.16
CA ALA A 39 -19.31 -29.57 3.42
C ALA A 39 -17.84 -29.18 3.22
N GLU A 40 -16.98 -29.38 4.21
CA GLU A 40 -15.53 -29.18 4.09
C GLU A 40 -14.92 -30.07 3.00
N GLN A 41 -15.20 -31.37 3.03
CA GLN A 41 -14.71 -32.31 2.03
C GLN A 41 -15.13 -31.90 0.62
N PHE A 42 -16.35 -31.35 0.49
CA PHE A 42 -16.87 -30.90 -0.79
C PHE A 42 -16.29 -29.55 -1.25
N LEU A 43 -16.14 -28.59 -0.35
CA LEU A 43 -15.64 -27.25 -0.66
C LEU A 43 -14.11 -27.18 -0.73
N GLY A 44 -13.41 -28.14 -0.13
CA GLY A 44 -11.95 -28.17 -0.03
C GLY A 44 -11.39 -26.84 0.50
N GLY A 45 -10.45 -26.26 -0.23
CA GLY A 45 -9.80 -24.99 0.14
C GLY A 45 -10.73 -23.77 0.22
N LEU A 46 -11.97 -23.87 -0.28
CA LEU A 46 -12.98 -22.80 -0.21
C LEU A 46 -13.78 -22.84 1.11
N ALA A 47 -13.76 -23.98 1.82
CA ALA A 47 -14.53 -24.17 3.06
C ALA A 47 -14.29 -23.08 4.12
N PRO A 48 -13.05 -22.63 4.38
CA PRO A 48 -12.81 -21.58 5.38
C PRO A 48 -13.48 -20.24 5.08
N PHE A 49 -13.79 -19.96 3.82
CA PHE A 49 -14.38 -18.68 3.39
C PHE A 49 -15.91 -18.73 3.34
N VAL A 50 -16.46 -19.91 3.10
CA VAL A 50 -17.88 -20.12 2.81
C VAL A 50 -18.66 -20.59 4.03
N LEU A 51 -18.04 -21.36 4.92
CA LEU A 51 -18.69 -21.88 6.13
C LEU A 51 -18.77 -20.82 7.23
N THR A 52 -19.84 -20.83 8.02
CA THR A 52 -19.97 -19.99 9.22
C THR A 52 -18.90 -20.33 10.26
N ASP A 53 -18.65 -19.41 11.20
CA ASP A 53 -17.70 -19.64 12.30
C ASP A 53 -18.02 -20.91 13.10
N ALA A 54 -19.30 -21.14 13.37
CA ALA A 54 -19.79 -22.31 14.09
C ALA A 54 -19.51 -23.61 13.30
N ALA A 55 -19.78 -23.61 11.99
CA ALA A 55 -19.52 -24.77 11.14
C ALA A 55 -18.02 -25.05 11.02
N ARG A 56 -17.17 -24.01 10.90
CA ARG A 56 -15.72 -24.17 10.89
C ARG A 56 -15.19 -24.76 12.19
N GLN A 57 -15.66 -24.26 13.33
CA GLN A 57 -15.29 -24.82 14.64
C GLN A 57 -15.72 -26.29 14.77
N ALA A 58 -16.95 -26.64 14.37
CA ALA A 58 -17.46 -28.00 14.42
C ALA A 58 -16.68 -28.98 13.53
N ALA A 59 -16.14 -28.51 12.41
CA ALA A 59 -15.29 -29.29 11.51
C ALA A 59 -13.78 -29.17 11.81
N ASN A 60 -13.37 -28.44 12.86
CA ASN A 60 -11.96 -28.15 13.18
C ASN A 60 -11.18 -27.48 12.03
N ILE A 61 -11.84 -26.61 11.26
CA ILE A 61 -11.26 -25.88 10.14
C ILE A 61 -10.61 -24.60 10.66
N SER A 62 -9.37 -24.34 10.25
CA SER A 62 -8.68 -23.09 10.60
C SER A 62 -9.37 -21.87 9.99
N PRO A 63 -9.28 -20.69 10.64
CA PRO A 63 -9.81 -19.45 10.07
C PRO A 63 -9.27 -19.17 8.66
N PRO A 64 -10.07 -18.54 7.79
CA PRO A 64 -9.63 -18.17 6.45
C PRO A 64 -8.43 -17.23 6.50
N THR A 65 -7.49 -17.42 5.57
CA THR A 65 -6.34 -16.53 5.37
C THR A 65 -6.41 -15.98 3.96
N LEU A 66 -6.54 -14.66 3.85
CA LEU A 66 -6.56 -13.99 2.55
C LEU A 66 -5.16 -14.01 1.93
N PRO A 67 -5.03 -14.22 0.61
CA PRO A 67 -3.74 -14.13 -0.06
C PRO A 67 -3.23 -12.69 -0.03
N ASP A 68 -1.95 -12.53 0.31
CA ASP A 68 -1.26 -11.25 0.47
C ASP A 68 -0.27 -10.95 -0.67
N ALA A 69 -0.24 -11.80 -1.69
CA ALA A 69 0.61 -11.63 -2.87
C ALA A 69 0.10 -10.48 -3.77
N ALA A 70 1.01 -9.84 -4.52
CA ALA A 70 0.63 -8.84 -5.51
C ALA A 70 -0.41 -9.39 -6.51
N GLY A 71 -1.41 -8.57 -6.81
CA GLY A 71 -2.54 -8.94 -7.66
C GLY A 71 -3.61 -9.80 -7.00
N SER A 72 -3.48 -10.12 -5.71
CA SER A 72 -4.53 -10.80 -4.96
C SER A 72 -5.77 -9.93 -4.84
N ALA A 73 -6.93 -10.56 -4.99
CA ALA A 73 -8.24 -9.96 -4.80
C ALA A 73 -9.14 -10.95 -4.05
N TRP A 74 -10.12 -10.43 -3.32
CA TRP A 74 -11.10 -11.24 -2.60
C TRP A 74 -12.48 -10.61 -2.71
N PRO A 75 -13.07 -10.57 -3.93
CA PRO A 75 -14.44 -10.08 -4.10
C PRO A 75 -15.39 -10.78 -3.13
N LEU A 76 -16.20 -9.97 -2.46
CA LEU A 76 -17.25 -10.45 -1.57
C LEU A 76 -18.51 -10.71 -2.39
N LEU A 77 -19.02 -11.93 -2.30
CA LEU A 77 -20.11 -12.45 -3.11
C LEU A 77 -21.21 -12.98 -2.20
N ALA A 78 -22.45 -12.75 -2.57
CA ALA A 78 -23.61 -13.34 -1.91
C ALA A 78 -24.13 -14.52 -2.72
N TRP A 79 -24.73 -15.49 -2.03
CA TRP A 79 -25.37 -16.64 -2.69
C TRP A 79 -26.65 -16.23 -3.42
N LYS A 80 -26.79 -16.69 -4.67
CA LYS A 80 -28.05 -16.61 -5.41
C LYS A 80 -28.94 -17.82 -5.13
N ALA A 81 -30.23 -17.70 -5.46
CA ALA A 81 -31.06 -18.90 -5.65
C ALA A 81 -30.48 -19.76 -6.80
N PRO A 82 -30.51 -21.11 -6.72
CA PRO A 82 -31.08 -21.90 -5.63
C PRO A 82 -30.13 -22.13 -4.44
N TRP A 83 -28.84 -21.76 -4.55
CA TRP A 83 -27.87 -21.95 -3.46
C TRP A 83 -28.33 -21.32 -2.15
N ARG A 84 -28.92 -20.12 -2.17
CA ARG A 84 -29.50 -19.45 -1.00
C ARG A 84 -30.60 -20.28 -0.30
N ALA A 85 -31.34 -21.12 -1.03
CA ALA A 85 -32.36 -22.00 -0.45
C ALA A 85 -31.75 -23.27 0.19
N LEU A 86 -30.53 -23.64 -0.19
CA LEU A 86 -29.75 -24.74 0.42
C LEU A 86 -28.80 -24.30 1.52
N VAL A 87 -28.53 -23.00 1.63
CA VAL A 87 -27.79 -22.46 2.77
C VAL A 87 -28.64 -22.78 3.99
N ASP A 88 -28.38 -23.94 4.61
CA ASP A 88 -28.60 -24.09 6.03
C ASP A 88 -27.87 -22.90 6.63
N ALA A 89 -28.62 -21.90 7.09
CA ALA A 89 -28.10 -20.64 7.59
C ALA A 89 -27.14 -20.87 8.78
N GLN A 90 -27.16 -22.07 9.36
CA GLN A 90 -26.20 -22.50 10.37
C GLN A 90 -24.86 -22.94 9.76
N LEU A 91 -24.83 -23.52 8.56
CA LEU A 91 -23.64 -24.05 7.91
C LEU A 91 -22.91 -23.05 7.02
N PHE A 92 -23.62 -22.34 6.15
CA PHE A 92 -23.03 -21.46 5.14
C PHE A 92 -23.28 -19.99 5.47
N ALA A 93 -22.25 -19.16 5.31
CA ALA A 93 -22.40 -17.72 5.42
C ALA A 93 -23.23 -17.18 4.23
N GLU A 94 -24.04 -16.14 4.47
CA GLU A 94 -24.86 -15.51 3.43
C GLU A 94 -24.03 -14.88 2.31
N ALA A 95 -22.84 -14.40 2.66
CA ALA A 95 -21.83 -13.93 1.73
C ALA A 95 -20.44 -14.45 2.13
N PHE A 96 -19.54 -14.51 1.17
CA PHE A 96 -18.18 -15.00 1.35
C PHE A 96 -17.19 -14.25 0.47
N ALA A 97 -15.91 -14.30 0.83
CA ALA A 97 -14.83 -13.86 -0.03
C ALA A 97 -14.43 -14.99 -0.99
N LEU A 98 -14.26 -14.68 -2.27
CA LEU A 98 -13.65 -15.60 -3.25
C LEU A 98 -12.21 -15.17 -3.56
N PRO A 99 -11.18 -15.82 -2.99
CA PRO A 99 -9.78 -15.50 -3.28
C PRO A 99 -9.39 -15.73 -4.75
N LEU A 100 -8.98 -14.67 -5.43
CA LEU A 100 -8.53 -14.64 -6.81
C LEU A 100 -7.17 -13.94 -6.91
N GLN A 101 -6.45 -14.15 -8.00
CA GLN A 101 -5.17 -13.50 -8.22
C GLN A 101 -4.93 -13.16 -9.69
N TRP A 102 -4.45 -11.93 -9.93
CA TRP A 102 -3.90 -11.52 -11.22
C TRP A 102 -2.46 -11.99 -11.39
N LEU A 103 -2.23 -12.89 -12.34
CA LEU A 103 -0.91 -13.42 -12.66
C LEU A 103 -0.39 -12.85 -13.99
N PRO A 104 0.92 -12.62 -14.13
CA PRO A 104 1.51 -12.29 -15.43
C PRO A 104 1.24 -13.41 -16.43
N ALA A 105 0.88 -13.07 -17.66
CA ALA A 105 0.60 -14.02 -18.72
C ALA A 105 1.81 -14.94 -19.02
N ALA A 106 3.04 -14.46 -18.81
CA ALA A 106 4.26 -15.25 -18.96
C ALA A 106 4.42 -16.35 -17.89
N SER A 107 3.73 -16.22 -16.76
CA SER A 107 3.81 -17.17 -15.63
C SER A 107 2.64 -18.16 -15.58
N ALA A 108 1.67 -18.03 -16.49
CA ALA A 108 0.43 -18.77 -16.46
C ALA A 108 0.09 -19.41 -17.82
N SER A 109 -0.88 -20.33 -17.83
CA SER A 109 -1.50 -20.83 -19.05
C SER A 109 -2.02 -19.66 -19.91
N PRO A 110 -2.07 -19.80 -21.25
CA PRO A 110 -2.58 -18.75 -22.12
C PRO A 110 -4.05 -18.46 -21.81
N GLY A 111 -4.32 -17.36 -21.10
CA GLY A 111 -5.66 -16.89 -20.74
C GLY A 111 -5.97 -16.97 -19.24
N ASP A 112 -7.20 -16.57 -18.90
CA ASP A 112 -7.75 -16.69 -17.55
C ASP A 112 -7.91 -18.18 -17.17
N ASP A 113 -7.85 -18.49 -15.87
CA ASP A 113 -7.98 -19.88 -15.38
C ASP A 113 -9.31 -20.51 -15.87
N PRO A 114 -9.27 -21.62 -16.62
CA PRO A 114 -10.47 -22.22 -17.20
C PRO A 114 -11.42 -22.77 -16.14
N ARG A 115 -11.00 -22.88 -14.87
CA ARG A 115 -11.83 -23.35 -13.75
C ARG A 115 -12.68 -22.24 -13.12
N LEU A 116 -12.50 -20.99 -13.54
CA LEU A 116 -13.33 -19.89 -13.07
C LEU A 116 -14.77 -20.01 -13.59
N PRO A 117 -15.76 -19.51 -12.83
CA PRO A 117 -17.10 -19.30 -13.38
C PRO A 117 -17.05 -18.37 -14.59
N ALA A 118 -17.90 -18.61 -15.60
CA ALA A 118 -17.91 -17.81 -16.84
C ALA A 118 -18.06 -16.30 -16.59
N ALA A 119 -18.89 -15.92 -15.61
CA ALA A 119 -19.08 -14.53 -15.20
C ALA A 119 -17.78 -13.83 -14.76
N PHE A 120 -16.83 -14.55 -14.15
CA PHE A 120 -15.53 -13.99 -13.75
C PHE A 120 -14.56 -13.84 -14.93
N ALA A 121 -14.60 -14.75 -15.91
CA ALA A 121 -13.82 -14.60 -17.14
C ALA A 121 -14.27 -13.35 -17.93
N ASP A 122 -15.58 -13.12 -18.02
CA ASP A 122 -16.11 -11.90 -18.66
C ASP A 122 -15.84 -10.65 -17.83
N MET A 123 -15.91 -10.74 -16.50
CA MET A 123 -15.51 -9.66 -15.61
C MET A 123 -14.03 -9.29 -15.78
N ALA A 124 -13.13 -10.27 -15.89
CA ALA A 124 -11.71 -10.04 -16.13
C ALA A 124 -11.46 -9.26 -17.42
N LYS A 125 -12.19 -9.59 -18.51
CA LYS A 125 -12.15 -8.83 -19.77
C LYS A 125 -12.62 -7.38 -19.57
N ARG A 126 -13.74 -7.17 -18.88
CA ARG A 126 -14.28 -5.81 -18.59
C ARG A 126 -13.29 -4.97 -17.78
N VAL A 127 -12.70 -5.56 -16.75
CA VAL A 127 -11.70 -4.89 -15.89
C VAL A 127 -10.46 -4.48 -16.69
N ARG A 128 -9.90 -5.40 -17.50
CA ARG A 128 -8.77 -5.10 -18.38
C ARG A 128 -9.08 -3.99 -19.38
N ALA A 129 -10.29 -3.97 -19.95
CA ALA A 129 -10.71 -2.95 -20.91
C ALA A 129 -10.84 -1.55 -20.28
N ALA A 130 -11.18 -1.46 -18.99
CA ALA A 130 -11.46 -0.21 -18.30
C ALA A 130 -10.23 0.53 -17.76
N LEU A 131 -9.17 -0.18 -17.32
CA LEU A 131 -7.93 0.44 -16.80
C LEU A 131 -6.99 0.89 -17.93
N PRO A 132 -6.23 1.99 -17.89
CA PRO A 132 -5.40 2.50 -19.01
C PRO A 132 -4.39 1.51 -19.65
N SER A 133 -4.04 1.77 -20.92
CA SER A 133 -3.54 0.83 -21.95
C SER A 133 -2.22 0.10 -21.68
N HIS A 134 -1.31 0.67 -20.90
CA HIS A 134 0.11 0.31 -21.05
C HIS A 134 0.50 -1.11 -20.58
N ARG A 135 -0.37 -1.85 -19.86
CA ARG A 135 -0.12 -3.22 -19.37
C ARG A 135 -1.38 -4.09 -19.22
N ARG A 136 -2.43 -3.84 -20.03
CA ARG A 136 -3.74 -4.52 -19.88
C ARG A 136 -3.70 -6.02 -20.18
N GLU A 137 -3.01 -6.40 -21.25
CA GLU A 137 -3.06 -7.76 -21.82
C GLU A 137 -2.06 -8.73 -21.18
N THR A 138 -1.18 -8.22 -20.32
CA THR A 138 -0.11 -9.04 -19.72
C THR A 138 -0.55 -9.75 -18.46
N HIS A 139 -1.83 -9.66 -18.06
CA HIS A 139 -2.32 -10.22 -16.81
C HIS A 139 -3.61 -11.03 -17.01
N THR A 140 -3.63 -12.20 -16.39
CA THR A 140 -4.74 -13.16 -16.45
C THR A 140 -5.26 -13.41 -15.04
N LEU A 141 -6.56 -13.65 -14.90
CA LEU A 141 -7.21 -13.89 -13.63
C LEU A 141 -7.19 -15.39 -13.32
N HIS A 142 -6.73 -15.76 -12.12
CA HIS A 142 -6.66 -17.14 -11.67
C HIS A 142 -7.29 -17.31 -10.31
N LEU A 143 -7.67 -18.55 -9.99
CA LEU A 143 -7.94 -18.93 -8.61
C LEU A 143 -6.66 -18.76 -7.78
N ALA A 144 -6.79 -18.24 -6.55
CA ALA A 144 -5.63 -18.15 -5.66
C ALA A 144 -4.99 -19.54 -5.44
N PRO A 145 -3.67 -19.64 -5.16
CA PRO A 145 -2.95 -20.91 -5.09
C PRO A 145 -3.65 -22.03 -4.29
N ARG A 146 -4.26 -21.67 -3.15
CA ARG A 146 -4.99 -22.62 -2.28
C ARG A 146 -6.27 -23.21 -2.87
N LEU A 147 -6.80 -22.63 -3.95
CA LEU A 147 -8.02 -23.05 -4.64
C LEU A 147 -7.71 -23.75 -5.97
N GLN A 148 -6.43 -23.91 -6.34
CA GLN A 148 -6.02 -24.51 -7.62
C GLN A 148 -6.36 -26.01 -7.78
N HIS A 149 -7.07 -26.62 -6.85
CA HIS A 149 -7.56 -28.00 -6.99
C HIS A 149 -9.08 -28.07 -7.23
N LEU A 150 -9.77 -26.92 -7.16
CA LEU A 150 -11.21 -26.81 -7.32
C LEU A 150 -11.57 -26.42 -8.75
N ASP A 151 -12.69 -26.96 -9.24
CA ASP A 151 -13.32 -26.52 -10.48
C ASP A 151 -14.63 -25.79 -10.16
N LEU A 152 -14.61 -24.47 -10.30
CA LEU A 152 -15.72 -23.58 -9.98
C LEU A 152 -16.57 -23.21 -11.21
N ARG A 153 -16.31 -23.79 -12.39
CA ARG A 153 -17.04 -23.44 -13.63
C ARG A 153 -18.56 -23.54 -13.52
N ALA A 154 -19.05 -24.47 -12.71
CA ALA A 154 -20.48 -24.72 -12.54
C ALA A 154 -21.14 -23.85 -11.47
N LEU A 155 -20.38 -22.99 -10.79
CA LEU A 155 -20.89 -22.14 -9.74
C LEU A 155 -21.52 -20.87 -10.35
N ASP A 156 -22.85 -20.75 -10.27
CA ASP A 156 -23.56 -19.55 -10.72
C ASP A 156 -23.44 -18.42 -9.69
N LEU A 157 -22.53 -17.48 -9.96
CA LEU A 157 -22.22 -16.34 -9.10
C LEU A 157 -22.54 -15.02 -9.78
N GLN A 158 -23.05 -14.07 -9.01
CA GLN A 158 -23.20 -12.67 -9.44
C GLN A 158 -21.84 -11.96 -9.34
N ALA A 159 -21.18 -11.77 -10.48
CA ALA A 159 -19.83 -11.21 -10.50
C ALA A 159 -19.79 -9.66 -10.47
N ASP A 160 -20.91 -8.95 -10.62
CA ASP A 160 -20.88 -7.49 -10.78
C ASP A 160 -20.24 -6.75 -9.59
N SER A 161 -20.44 -7.23 -8.36
CA SER A 161 -19.76 -6.67 -7.18
C SER A 161 -18.27 -6.93 -7.13
N ALA A 162 -17.74 -7.80 -8.00
CA ALA A 162 -16.33 -8.09 -8.11
C ALA A 162 -15.57 -7.08 -8.97
N PHE A 163 -16.23 -6.20 -9.72
CA PHE A 163 -15.53 -5.30 -10.65
C PHE A 163 -14.49 -4.44 -9.92
N VAL A 164 -14.92 -3.68 -8.90
CA VAL A 164 -14.05 -2.77 -8.14
C VAL A 164 -12.87 -3.47 -7.48
N PRO A 165 -13.05 -4.55 -6.67
CA PRO A 165 -11.92 -5.27 -6.07
C PRO A 165 -10.95 -5.83 -7.11
N LEU A 166 -11.46 -6.37 -8.23
CA LEU A 166 -10.61 -6.90 -9.29
C LEU A 166 -9.83 -5.81 -10.02
N ALA A 167 -10.44 -4.66 -10.28
CA ALA A 167 -9.78 -3.52 -10.91
C ALA A 167 -8.68 -2.93 -10.02
N ALA A 168 -8.97 -2.75 -8.72
CA ALA A 168 -7.98 -2.29 -7.75
C ALA A 168 -6.80 -3.26 -7.66
N ALA A 169 -7.07 -4.57 -7.53
CA ALA A 169 -6.02 -5.59 -7.47
C ALA A 169 -5.17 -5.67 -8.75
N LEU A 170 -5.78 -5.55 -9.94
CA LEU A 170 -5.03 -5.50 -11.19
C LEU A 170 -4.12 -4.28 -11.24
N TYR A 171 -4.61 -3.12 -10.80
CA TYR A 171 -3.80 -1.91 -10.77
C TYR A 171 -2.62 -2.04 -9.78
N LEU A 172 -2.85 -2.56 -8.57
CA LEU A 172 -1.76 -2.87 -7.64
C LEU A 172 -0.76 -3.87 -8.24
N ARG A 173 -1.23 -4.89 -8.97
CA ARG A 173 -0.34 -5.85 -9.66
C ARG A 173 0.57 -5.19 -10.70
N GLN A 174 0.04 -4.25 -11.48
CA GLN A 174 0.80 -3.53 -12.50
C GLN A 174 1.96 -2.70 -11.90
N HIS A 175 1.82 -2.35 -10.62
CA HIS A 175 2.81 -1.66 -9.80
C HIS A 175 3.50 -2.58 -8.79
N ASP A 176 3.34 -3.90 -8.85
CA ASP A 176 3.94 -4.87 -7.92
C ASP A 176 3.75 -4.50 -6.42
N ILE A 177 2.58 -3.95 -6.09
CA ILE A 177 2.21 -3.60 -4.71
C ILE A 177 1.36 -4.71 -4.10
N LEU A 178 1.66 -5.05 -2.84
CA LEU A 178 0.88 -6.00 -2.06
C LEU A 178 -0.40 -5.35 -1.55
N PRO A 179 -1.55 -6.04 -1.57
CA PRO A 179 -2.77 -5.53 -0.99
C PRO A 179 -2.80 -5.74 0.54
N ASP A 180 -3.36 -4.79 1.28
CA ASP A 180 -3.69 -4.94 2.69
C ASP A 180 -4.90 -5.86 2.81
N THR A 181 -4.68 -7.03 3.42
CA THR A 181 -5.72 -8.05 3.61
C THR A 181 -6.85 -7.60 4.55
N ALA A 182 -6.73 -6.46 5.23
CA ALA A 182 -7.77 -5.87 6.07
C ALA A 182 -8.66 -4.88 5.30
N VAL A 183 -8.49 -4.73 3.99
CA VAL A 183 -9.28 -3.80 3.18
C VAL A 183 -10.18 -4.59 2.24
N PHE A 184 -11.47 -4.32 2.35
CA PHE A 184 -12.52 -4.98 1.61
C PHE A 184 -13.25 -3.97 0.75
N THR A 185 -13.77 -4.42 -0.39
CA THR A 185 -14.53 -3.56 -1.28
C THR A 185 -15.51 -4.34 -2.12
N THR A 186 -16.58 -3.67 -2.50
CA THR A 186 -17.64 -4.17 -3.39
C THR A 186 -18.03 -3.02 -4.31
N GLY A 187 -18.44 -3.33 -5.53
CA GLY A 187 -18.97 -2.32 -6.45
C GLY A 187 -18.90 -2.75 -7.90
N ALA A 188 -19.85 -2.24 -8.69
CA ALA A 188 -19.92 -2.43 -10.13
C ALA A 188 -19.36 -1.21 -10.89
N TRP A 189 -19.16 -1.37 -12.20
CA TRP A 189 -18.77 -0.28 -13.10
C TRP A 189 -19.47 -0.42 -14.45
N LEU A 190 -20.22 0.61 -14.82
CA LEU A 190 -20.91 0.71 -16.13
C LEU A 190 -20.34 1.84 -17.02
N GLY A 191 -19.14 2.34 -16.72
CA GLY A 191 -18.43 3.31 -17.57
C GLY A 191 -18.60 4.78 -17.14
N SER A 192 -19.63 5.11 -16.38
CA SER A 192 -19.91 6.47 -15.88
C SER A 192 -19.54 6.67 -14.40
N GLY A 193 -19.10 5.62 -13.71
CA GLY A 193 -18.77 5.65 -12.29
C GLY A 193 -18.88 4.29 -11.62
N ILE A 194 -18.54 4.26 -10.33
CA ILE A 194 -18.77 3.10 -9.46
C ILE A 194 -20.25 3.08 -9.08
N GLU A 195 -20.88 1.91 -9.21
CA GLU A 195 -22.32 1.73 -9.04
C GLU A 195 -22.68 0.78 -7.90
N ALA A 196 -23.89 0.98 -7.40
CA ALA A 196 -24.52 0.22 -6.33
C ALA A 196 -24.60 -1.28 -6.65
N VAL A 197 -24.46 -2.10 -5.61
CA VAL A 197 -24.60 -3.55 -5.69
C VAL A 197 -25.37 -4.08 -4.48
N GLY A 198 -25.99 -5.26 -4.63
CA GLY A 198 -26.83 -5.85 -3.57
C GLY A 198 -26.05 -6.53 -2.44
N ASP A 199 -26.81 -6.97 -1.43
CA ASP A 199 -26.38 -7.81 -0.29
C ASP A 199 -25.25 -7.19 0.54
N ILE A 200 -25.25 -5.87 0.68
CA ILE A 200 -24.24 -5.12 1.44
C ILE A 200 -24.17 -5.55 2.91
N PRO A 201 -25.28 -5.76 3.65
CA PRO A 201 -25.21 -6.24 5.03
C PRO A 201 -24.48 -7.58 5.17
N ALA A 202 -24.79 -8.54 4.29
CA ALA A 202 -24.16 -9.86 4.29
C ALA A 202 -22.67 -9.77 3.95
N LYS A 203 -22.29 -8.97 2.95
CA LYS A 203 -20.88 -8.74 2.58
C LYS A 203 -20.09 -8.05 3.68
N TYR A 204 -20.70 -7.09 4.37
CA TYR A 204 -20.09 -6.43 5.53
C TYR A 204 -19.86 -7.43 6.68
N ALA A 205 -20.84 -8.28 6.98
CA ALA A 205 -20.70 -9.34 7.97
C ALA A 205 -19.57 -10.33 7.61
N ALA A 206 -19.47 -10.72 6.34
CA ALA A 206 -18.38 -11.56 5.84
C ALA A 206 -17.00 -10.88 6.02
N ALA A 207 -16.87 -9.60 5.68
CA ALA A 207 -15.63 -8.84 5.92
C ALA A 207 -15.25 -8.80 7.41
N ALA A 208 -16.23 -8.60 8.30
CA ALA A 208 -16.02 -8.61 9.75
C ALA A 208 -15.50 -9.96 10.27
N GLN A 209 -16.06 -11.07 9.78
CA GLN A 209 -15.64 -12.43 10.13
C GLN A 209 -14.21 -12.74 9.67
N LEU A 210 -13.75 -12.15 8.57
CA LEU A 210 -12.39 -12.30 8.06
C LEU A 210 -11.35 -11.51 8.88
N CYS A 211 -11.77 -10.52 9.68
CA CYS A 211 -10.89 -9.63 10.45
C CYS A 211 -11.36 -9.42 11.91
N PRO A 212 -11.53 -10.48 12.73
CA PRO A 212 -12.13 -10.38 14.06
C PRO A 212 -11.25 -9.63 15.08
N HIS A 213 -9.93 -9.53 14.85
CA HIS A 213 -8.96 -9.02 15.83
C HIS A 213 -8.09 -7.87 15.32
N ARG A 214 -8.46 -7.24 14.19
CA ARG A 214 -7.70 -6.11 13.64
C ARG A 214 -8.62 -5.01 13.13
N GLU A 215 -8.08 -3.81 13.01
CA GLU A 215 -8.74 -2.74 12.26
C GLU A 215 -8.87 -3.16 10.79
N TRP A 216 -10.02 -2.89 10.19
CA TRP A 216 -10.31 -3.19 8.79
C TRP A 216 -11.20 -2.09 8.20
N ALA A 217 -11.19 -2.00 6.87
CA ALA A 217 -11.94 -1.02 6.10
C ALA A 217 -12.83 -1.71 5.06
N PHE A 218 -14.01 -1.16 4.80
CA PHE A 218 -14.96 -1.64 3.80
C PHE A 218 -15.42 -0.50 2.90
N PHE A 219 -15.00 -0.57 1.64
CA PHE A 219 -15.35 0.41 0.63
C PHE A 219 -16.58 -0.03 -0.14
N VAL A 220 -17.62 0.78 -0.09
CA VAL A 220 -18.89 0.57 -0.82
C VAL A 220 -19.14 1.73 -1.79
N PRO A 221 -19.92 1.52 -2.86
CA PRO A 221 -20.45 2.61 -3.67
C PRO A 221 -21.19 3.61 -2.78
N ASP A 222 -21.10 4.91 -3.05
CA ASP A 222 -21.73 5.94 -2.22
C ASP A 222 -23.25 5.71 -2.03
N GLN A 223 -23.92 5.12 -3.03
CA GLN A 223 -25.34 4.78 -2.97
C GLN A 223 -25.67 3.66 -1.96
N ASN A 224 -24.69 2.82 -1.60
CA ASN A 224 -24.83 1.73 -0.64
C ASN A 224 -24.35 2.12 0.77
N ALA A 225 -23.93 3.37 1.00
CA ALA A 225 -23.20 3.76 2.20
C ALA A 225 -23.97 3.54 3.52
N ASP A 226 -25.30 3.61 3.48
CA ASP A 226 -26.16 3.48 4.66
C ASP A 226 -26.67 2.04 4.87
N GLU A 227 -26.43 1.14 3.92
CA GLU A 227 -26.92 -0.25 3.98
C GLU A 227 -26.27 -1.15 5.03
N PRO A 228 -24.97 -1.00 5.40
CA PRO A 228 -24.36 -1.82 6.47
C PRO A 228 -25.04 -1.70 7.85
N GLY A 229 -25.95 -0.73 8.05
CA GLY A 229 -26.71 -0.51 9.27
C GLY A 229 -26.52 0.90 9.87
N THR A 230 -27.46 1.32 10.70
CA THR A 230 -27.69 2.72 11.17
C THR A 230 -26.61 3.36 12.03
N ALA A 231 -25.52 2.67 12.35
CA ALA A 231 -24.33 3.31 12.87
C ALA A 231 -23.34 3.39 11.72
N ALA A 232 -22.98 4.61 11.30
CA ALA A 232 -21.84 4.88 10.43
C ALA A 232 -20.60 4.25 11.09
N SER A 233 -20.40 2.96 10.85
CA SER A 233 -19.28 2.22 11.40
C SER A 233 -18.05 2.92 10.85
N PRO A 234 -17.08 3.32 11.70
CA PRO A 234 -15.88 4.04 11.26
C PRO A 234 -15.04 3.23 10.24
N ARG A 235 -15.46 1.99 9.96
CA ARG A 235 -14.90 1.05 8.99
C ARG A 235 -15.51 1.16 7.60
N VAL A 236 -16.66 1.82 7.41
CA VAL A 236 -17.32 1.96 6.11
C VAL A 236 -16.84 3.24 5.41
N HIS A 237 -16.31 3.08 4.21
CA HIS A 237 -15.81 4.17 3.38
C HIS A 237 -16.57 4.22 2.05
N LYS A 238 -16.78 5.43 1.53
CA LYS A 238 -17.54 5.67 0.31
C LYS A 238 -16.61 5.71 -0.90
N LEU A 239 -17.03 5.08 -1.99
CA LEU A 239 -16.45 5.22 -3.31
C LEU A 239 -17.28 6.21 -4.13
N PRO A 240 -16.67 7.23 -4.75
CA PRO A 240 -17.40 8.29 -5.42
C PRO A 240 -18.14 7.76 -6.65
N ALA A 241 -19.41 8.17 -6.78
CA ALA A 241 -20.20 7.97 -7.98
C ALA A 241 -19.84 9.00 -9.07
N GLY A 242 -20.18 8.71 -10.33
CA GLY A 242 -20.29 9.73 -11.38
C GLY A 242 -18.98 10.28 -11.97
N THR A 243 -17.87 9.53 -11.90
CA THR A 243 -16.63 9.88 -12.60
C THR A 243 -16.36 8.84 -13.68
N ALA A 244 -16.13 9.27 -14.92
CA ALA A 244 -15.76 8.38 -16.02
C ALA A 244 -14.31 7.87 -15.92
N ASN A 245 -13.48 8.49 -15.07
CA ASN A 245 -12.10 8.07 -14.84
C ASN A 245 -12.05 7.06 -13.70
N LEU A 246 -11.98 5.77 -14.06
CA LEU A 246 -11.90 4.68 -13.10
C LEU A 246 -10.79 4.85 -12.06
N LEU A 247 -9.60 5.33 -12.45
CA LEU A 247 -8.49 5.49 -11.50
C LEU A 247 -8.76 6.60 -10.47
N THR A 248 -9.40 7.69 -10.88
CA THR A 248 -9.85 8.73 -9.95
C THR A 248 -10.88 8.17 -8.98
N SER A 249 -11.84 7.37 -9.45
CA SER A 249 -12.83 6.72 -8.60
C SER A 249 -12.23 5.68 -7.63
N LEU A 250 -11.17 4.98 -8.05
CA LEU A 250 -10.47 3.98 -7.23
C LEU A 250 -9.45 4.60 -6.26
N GLN A 251 -9.05 5.85 -6.43
CA GLN A 251 -7.95 6.46 -5.65
C GLN A 251 -8.11 6.32 -4.13
N PRO A 252 -9.27 6.59 -3.51
CA PRO A 252 -9.43 6.42 -2.05
C PRO A 252 -9.21 4.97 -1.61
N LEU A 253 -9.68 4.00 -2.41
CA LEU A 253 -9.47 2.58 -2.15
C LEU A 253 -8.01 2.19 -2.35
N LEU A 254 -7.35 2.64 -3.42
CA LEU A 254 -5.96 2.28 -3.72
C LEU A 254 -4.99 2.77 -2.64
N ILE A 255 -5.21 3.97 -2.10
CA ILE A 255 -4.42 4.54 -0.99
C ILE A 255 -4.49 3.63 0.25
N ARG A 256 -5.69 3.10 0.55
CA ARG A 256 -5.92 2.27 1.74
C ARG A 256 -5.57 0.80 1.51
N LEU A 257 -5.85 0.26 0.33
CA LEU A 257 -5.60 -1.12 -0.05
C LEU A 257 -4.11 -1.38 -0.30
N ALA A 258 -3.31 -0.38 -0.64
CA ALA A 258 -1.87 -0.57 -0.83
C ALA A 258 -1.16 -0.81 0.50
N SER A 259 -0.62 -2.01 0.70
CA SER A 259 0.19 -2.32 1.87
C SER A 259 1.61 -1.80 1.66
N PRO A 260 2.19 -1.07 2.63
CA PRO A 260 3.60 -0.75 2.58
C PRO A 260 4.44 -2.05 2.64
N PRO A 261 5.59 -2.10 1.97
CA PRO A 261 6.52 -3.21 2.14
C PRO A 261 6.97 -3.29 3.61
N PRO A 262 7.36 -4.50 4.09
CA PRO A 262 7.75 -4.69 5.48
C PRO A 262 9.01 -3.86 5.82
N PRO A 263 9.25 -3.52 7.11
CA PRO A 263 10.33 -2.63 7.49
C PRO A 263 11.75 -3.09 7.09
N ASP A 264 11.95 -4.39 6.92
CA ASP A 264 13.19 -5.04 6.51
C ASP A 264 13.35 -5.15 4.98
N ALA A 265 12.34 -4.72 4.19
CA ALA A 265 12.45 -4.64 2.75
C ALA A 265 13.61 -3.72 2.31
N ASP A 266 14.18 -4.01 1.15
CA ASP A 266 15.27 -3.19 0.64
C ASP A 266 14.81 -1.76 0.30
N LEU A 267 15.78 -0.84 0.23
CA LEU A 267 15.50 0.55 -0.09
C LEU A 267 14.81 0.71 -1.45
N PRO A 268 15.23 0.03 -2.55
CA PRO A 268 14.52 0.08 -3.83
C PRO A 268 13.03 -0.25 -3.75
N GLN A 269 12.63 -1.29 -3.01
CA GLN A 269 11.22 -1.67 -2.83
C GLN A 269 10.43 -0.61 -2.06
N ARG A 270 11.00 -0.07 -0.98
CA ARG A 270 10.37 1.01 -0.19
C ARG A 270 10.21 2.30 -0.99
N LEU A 271 11.22 2.65 -1.80
CA LEU A 271 11.16 3.80 -2.71
C LEU A 271 10.12 3.59 -3.81
N HIS A 272 10.06 2.38 -4.37
CA HIS A 272 9.08 2.03 -5.38
C HIS A 272 7.64 2.22 -4.86
N TYR A 273 7.33 1.70 -3.66
CA TYR A 273 6.05 1.93 -2.99
C TYR A 273 5.74 3.43 -2.83
N ALA A 274 6.66 4.19 -2.24
CA ALA A 274 6.45 5.61 -1.94
C ALA A 274 6.29 6.49 -3.20
N ASN A 275 6.77 6.01 -4.35
CA ASN A 275 6.68 6.69 -5.63
C ASN A 275 5.55 6.17 -6.53
N THR A 276 4.72 5.23 -6.05
CA THR A 276 3.55 4.80 -6.80
C THR A 276 2.53 5.94 -6.96
N PRO A 277 1.83 6.06 -8.11
CA PRO A 277 0.99 7.23 -8.39
C PRO A 277 -0.09 7.51 -7.32
N PHE A 278 -0.69 6.46 -6.77
CA PHE A 278 -1.77 6.57 -5.78
C PHE A 278 -1.25 6.84 -4.37
N VAL A 279 -0.01 6.49 -4.02
CA VAL A 279 0.61 6.95 -2.76
C VAL A 279 1.11 8.39 -2.91
N ALA A 280 1.64 8.74 -4.09
CA ALA A 280 2.18 10.08 -4.38
C ALA A 280 1.16 11.22 -4.27
N VAL A 281 -0.11 10.95 -4.55
CA VAL A 281 -1.21 11.91 -4.42
C VAL A 281 -1.65 12.14 -2.97
N ASP A 282 -1.37 11.22 -2.03
CA ASP A 282 -1.57 11.45 -0.59
C ASP A 282 -0.27 11.98 0.03
N ALA A 283 -0.08 13.29 -0.06
CA ALA A 283 1.12 13.96 0.43
C ALA A 283 1.39 13.69 1.92
N HIS A 284 0.34 13.59 2.75
CA HIS A 284 0.49 13.37 4.18
C HIS A 284 0.94 11.93 4.49
N GLN A 285 0.28 10.92 3.90
CA GLN A 285 0.69 9.53 4.05
C GLN A 285 2.10 9.30 3.51
N ARG A 286 2.41 9.87 2.34
CA ARG A 286 3.73 9.77 1.71
C ARG A 286 4.83 10.42 2.55
N GLN A 287 4.59 11.62 3.08
CA GLN A 287 5.55 12.31 3.96
C GLN A 287 5.78 11.54 5.26
N ARG A 288 4.72 10.99 5.87
CA ARG A 288 4.85 10.13 7.06
C ARG A 288 5.67 8.88 6.74
N TYR A 289 5.39 8.22 5.63
CA TYR A 289 6.15 7.05 5.19
C TYR A 289 7.63 7.38 4.95
N TYR A 290 7.92 8.50 4.28
CA TYR A 290 9.27 8.98 4.08
C TYR A 290 10.02 9.20 5.41
N ALA A 291 9.38 9.88 6.36
CA ALA A 291 9.97 10.21 7.66
C ALA A 291 10.30 8.98 8.51
N THR A 292 9.47 7.93 8.41
CA THR A 292 9.59 6.71 9.24
C THR A 292 10.44 5.63 8.57
N HIS A 293 10.41 5.52 7.24
CA HIS A 293 10.96 4.36 6.54
C HIS A 293 12.02 4.68 5.48
N LEU A 294 12.21 5.94 5.06
CA LEU A 294 13.13 6.26 3.95
C LEU A 294 14.29 7.17 4.36
N VAL A 295 14.02 8.19 5.17
CA VAL A 295 14.97 9.29 5.40
C VAL A 295 16.35 8.82 5.91
N ASP A 296 16.40 7.87 6.83
CA ASP A 296 17.66 7.39 7.40
C ASP A 296 18.49 6.60 6.37
N ASP A 297 17.85 5.78 5.55
CA ASP A 297 18.54 4.98 4.53
C ASP A 297 18.97 5.83 3.33
N LEU A 298 18.16 6.82 2.95
CA LEU A 298 18.54 7.84 1.97
C LEU A 298 19.73 8.64 2.48
N ALA A 299 19.74 9.04 3.75
CA ALA A 299 20.88 9.73 4.36
C ALA A 299 22.15 8.87 4.32
N GLN A 300 22.04 7.58 4.64
CA GLN A 300 23.17 6.64 4.54
C GLN A 300 23.65 6.48 3.10
N SER A 301 22.74 6.38 2.12
CA SER A 301 23.08 6.29 0.70
C SER A 301 23.86 7.53 0.25
N LEU A 302 23.36 8.73 0.56
CA LEU A 302 24.01 10.00 0.26
C LEU A 302 25.38 10.12 0.94
N ARG A 303 25.51 9.66 2.20
CA ARG A 303 26.79 9.64 2.92
C ARG A 303 27.82 8.73 2.24
N ARG A 304 27.41 7.58 1.71
CA ARG A 304 28.32 6.68 0.98
C ARG A 304 28.81 7.31 -0.33
N GLN A 305 27.94 8.08 -1.00
CA GLN A 305 28.30 8.84 -2.19
C GLN A 305 29.22 10.04 -1.88
N ASN A 306 29.13 10.58 -0.67
CA ASN A 306 29.86 11.76 -0.21
C ASN A 306 30.61 11.47 1.11
N PRO A 307 31.70 10.69 1.09
CA PRO A 307 32.36 10.20 2.31
C PRO A 307 33.15 11.27 3.07
N GLN A 308 33.19 12.52 2.58
CA GLN A 308 33.97 13.59 3.19
C GLN A 308 33.46 13.89 4.61
N GLN A 309 34.37 13.83 5.59
CA GLN A 309 34.10 14.25 6.96
C GLN A 309 34.42 15.73 7.12
N LEU A 310 33.46 16.49 7.66
CA LEU A 310 33.62 17.91 7.95
C LEU A 310 33.98 18.12 9.42
N CYS A 311 34.80 19.13 9.70
CA CYS A 311 34.93 19.70 11.03
C CYS A 311 33.63 20.42 11.41
N ARG A 312 33.11 21.25 10.49
CA ARG A 312 31.97 22.14 10.74
C ARG A 312 30.98 22.15 9.58
N LEU A 313 29.70 22.05 9.90
CA LEU A 313 28.59 22.19 8.94
C LEU A 313 27.55 23.18 9.46
N ALA A 314 27.29 24.26 8.72
CA ALA A 314 26.14 25.13 8.97
C ALA A 314 24.99 24.81 8.02
N VAL A 315 23.78 24.62 8.52
CA VAL A 315 22.61 24.21 7.73
C VAL A 315 21.47 25.19 7.99
N ALA A 316 20.83 25.68 6.95
CA ALA A 316 19.60 26.43 7.11
C ALA A 316 18.45 25.49 7.53
N VAL A 317 17.42 26.02 8.18
CA VAL A 317 16.28 25.22 8.65
C VAL A 317 15.00 25.76 8.06
N SER A 318 14.28 24.90 7.33
CA SER A 318 12.97 25.24 6.78
C SER A 318 11.84 24.80 7.73
N LEU A 319 10.60 25.11 7.36
CA LEU A 319 9.41 24.59 8.04
C LEU A 319 9.15 23.09 7.75
N GLN A 320 10.01 22.44 6.96
CA GLN A 320 10.00 21.02 6.67
C GLN A 320 11.25 20.35 7.29
N PRO A 321 11.21 19.96 8.58
CA PRO A 321 12.38 19.43 9.30
C PRO A 321 13.03 18.19 8.68
N LEU A 322 12.30 17.46 7.84
CA LEU A 322 12.79 16.23 7.20
C LEU A 322 13.94 16.48 6.23
N VAL A 323 13.95 17.61 5.50
CA VAL A 323 15.08 17.98 4.63
C VAL A 323 16.33 18.23 5.46
N THR A 324 16.18 18.99 6.55
CA THR A 324 17.28 19.25 7.49
C THR A 324 17.79 17.96 8.13
N ARG A 325 16.90 17.04 8.52
CA ARG A 325 17.28 15.69 8.99
C ARG A 325 18.11 14.95 7.96
N LEU A 326 17.65 14.87 6.72
CA LEU A 326 18.36 14.19 5.64
C LEU A 326 19.77 14.77 5.44
N ILE A 327 19.92 16.09 5.42
CA ILE A 327 21.22 16.76 5.25
C ILE A 327 22.16 16.46 6.42
N VAL A 328 21.69 16.68 7.65
CA VAL A 328 22.52 16.50 8.85
C VAL A 328 22.95 15.04 9.04
N GLN A 329 22.12 14.10 8.61
CA GLN A 329 22.46 12.68 8.64
C GLN A 329 23.32 12.27 7.43
N SER A 330 23.19 12.88 6.26
CA SER A 330 24.00 12.53 5.08
C SER A 330 25.41 13.11 5.12
N VAL A 331 25.59 14.30 5.70
CA VAL A 331 26.87 15.00 5.76
C VAL A 331 27.48 14.91 7.17
N PRO A 332 28.46 14.02 7.40
CA PRO A 332 29.05 13.85 8.72
C PRO A 332 29.90 15.07 9.09
N ALA A 333 29.53 15.73 10.20
CA ALA A 333 30.26 16.86 10.77
C ALA A 333 30.49 16.67 12.28
N GLN A 334 31.64 17.12 12.78
CA GLN A 334 31.96 17.08 14.21
C GLN A 334 31.12 18.09 14.99
N GLU A 335 31.07 19.33 14.50
CA GLU A 335 30.24 20.40 15.03
C GLU A 335 29.22 20.87 13.97
N ARG A 336 28.04 21.26 14.44
CA ARG A 336 26.94 21.70 13.57
C ARG A 336 26.38 23.02 14.03
N ALA A 337 25.98 23.83 13.06
CA ALA A 337 25.27 25.09 13.28
C ALA A 337 23.94 25.06 12.52
N TYR A 338 22.87 25.54 13.15
CA TYR A 338 21.56 25.69 12.53
C TYR A 338 21.23 27.16 12.36
N LEU A 339 20.96 27.59 11.13
CA LEU A 339 20.41 28.92 10.83
C LEU A 339 18.89 28.82 10.68
N CYS A 340 18.15 29.41 11.61
CA CYS A 340 16.71 29.25 11.72
C CYS A 340 16.00 30.61 11.77
N SER A 341 14.74 30.66 11.37
CA SER A 341 13.78 31.63 11.90
C SER A 341 13.18 31.11 13.21
N GLU A 342 12.54 31.96 14.00
CA GLU A 342 11.85 31.53 15.23
C GLU A 342 10.79 30.45 14.97
N ALA A 343 10.09 30.51 13.83
CA ALA A 343 9.09 29.52 13.45
C ALA A 343 9.73 28.16 13.11
N SER A 344 10.80 28.16 12.31
CA SER A 344 11.52 26.94 11.93
C SER A 344 12.23 26.29 13.13
N LEU A 345 12.78 27.09 14.06
CA LEU A 345 13.40 26.58 15.27
C LEU A 345 12.38 25.85 16.16
N ARG A 346 11.23 26.48 16.43
CA ARG A 346 10.15 25.85 17.20
C ARG A 346 9.69 24.54 16.56
N LYS A 347 9.50 24.53 15.23
CA LYS A 347 9.06 23.34 14.51
C LYS A 347 10.11 22.22 14.53
N LEU A 348 11.39 22.56 14.37
CA LEU A 348 12.50 21.60 14.47
C LEU A 348 12.59 20.99 15.87
N GLN A 349 12.44 21.80 16.93
CA GLN A 349 12.46 21.34 18.33
C GLN A 349 11.26 20.44 18.66
N GLN A 350 10.08 20.75 18.10
CA GLN A 350 8.86 19.95 18.30
C GLN A 350 8.92 18.62 17.55
N ASP A 351 9.28 18.65 16.27
CA ASP A 351 9.13 17.49 15.39
C ASP A 351 10.37 16.59 15.37
N GLN A 352 11.57 17.13 15.65
CA GLN A 352 12.85 16.43 15.53
C GLN A 352 13.83 16.77 16.68
N PRO A 353 13.44 16.61 17.95
CA PRO A 353 14.29 16.98 19.09
C PRO A 353 15.64 16.25 19.11
N ALA A 354 15.69 15.02 18.55
CA ALA A 354 16.90 14.20 18.48
C ALA A 354 17.98 14.75 17.53
N LEU A 355 17.67 15.73 16.66
CA LEU A 355 18.68 16.32 15.78
C LEU A 355 19.68 17.20 16.54
N PHE A 356 19.24 17.85 17.62
CA PHE A 356 20.09 18.70 18.45
C PHE A 356 21.01 17.87 19.34
N LYS A 357 22.31 18.09 19.20
CA LYS A 357 23.30 17.73 20.21
C LYS A 357 23.55 18.93 21.11
N ARG A 358 23.98 18.66 22.34
CA ARG A 358 24.27 19.68 23.36
C ARG A 358 25.26 20.77 22.90
N ASN A 359 26.12 20.45 21.95
CA ASN A 359 27.18 21.35 21.46
C ASN A 359 26.86 21.97 20.08
N ASP A 360 25.64 21.76 19.54
CA ASP A 360 25.27 22.40 18.28
C ASP A 360 25.03 23.90 18.50
N ALA A 361 25.51 24.73 17.57
CA ALA A 361 25.23 26.16 17.55
C ALA A 361 23.87 26.44 16.90
N VAL A 362 23.16 27.47 17.38
CA VAL A 362 21.88 27.90 16.82
C VAL A 362 21.89 29.40 16.59
N PHE A 363 21.67 29.82 15.36
CA PHE A 363 21.59 31.20 14.92
C PHE A 363 20.15 31.51 14.50
N VAL A 364 19.53 32.51 15.14
CA VAL A 364 18.13 32.90 14.87
C VAL A 364 18.09 34.18 14.05
N LEU A 365 17.76 34.05 12.77
CA LEU A 365 17.65 35.15 11.82
C LEU A 365 16.40 35.98 12.10
N ARG A 366 16.61 37.30 12.16
CA ARG A 366 15.61 38.36 12.29
C ARG A 366 15.93 39.45 11.26
N ASN A 367 14.94 40.30 11.00
CA ASN A 367 15.03 41.33 9.96
C ASN A 367 16.18 42.33 10.16
N ASP A 368 16.70 42.47 11.38
CA ASP A 368 17.70 43.47 11.78
C ASP A 368 19.10 42.91 12.07
N ASN A 369 19.30 41.58 11.99
CA ASN A 369 20.54 40.94 12.46
C ASN A 369 21.24 40.06 11.42
N ALA A 370 20.80 40.06 10.15
CA ALA A 370 21.34 39.21 9.09
C ALA A 370 22.86 39.34 8.92
N GLN A 371 23.39 40.57 8.93
CA GLN A 371 24.83 40.83 8.79
C GLN A 371 25.63 40.32 9.99
N ALA A 372 25.17 40.57 11.22
CA ALA A 372 25.83 40.09 12.43
C ALA A 372 25.89 38.55 12.46
N ILE A 373 24.78 37.88 12.13
CA ILE A 373 24.75 36.41 12.03
C ILE A 373 25.68 35.90 10.93
N CYS A 374 25.75 36.59 9.78
CA CYS A 374 26.68 36.23 8.72
C CYS A 374 28.14 36.28 9.21
N ASP A 375 28.52 37.30 9.98
CA ASP A 375 29.86 37.44 10.55
C ASP A 375 30.15 36.34 11.57
N ASP A 376 29.20 36.04 12.46
CA ASP A 376 29.33 34.97 13.46
C ASP A 376 29.48 33.58 12.81
N ILE A 377 28.67 33.27 11.78
CA ILE A 377 28.77 32.01 11.04
C ILE A 377 30.09 31.94 10.27
N ALA A 378 30.53 33.04 9.64
CA ALA A 378 31.81 33.08 8.92
C ALA A 378 32.99 32.80 9.85
N GLN A 379 33.01 33.43 11.04
CA GLN A 379 34.02 33.19 12.06
C GLN A 379 33.96 31.73 12.54
N TRP A 380 32.77 31.19 12.78
CA TRP A 380 32.59 29.80 13.16
C TRP A 380 33.08 28.85 12.07
N LEU A 381 32.93 29.14 10.78
CA LEU A 381 33.35 28.26 9.69
C LEU A 381 34.86 28.24 9.40
N GLN A 382 35.70 29.04 10.08
CA GLN A 382 37.15 29.16 9.79
C GLN A 382 37.96 27.86 9.98
N SER A 383 37.39 26.81 10.59
CA SER A 383 38.04 25.50 10.73
C SER A 383 37.81 24.63 9.50
N ALA A 384 38.87 24.31 8.75
CA ALA A 384 38.78 23.41 7.60
C ALA A 384 38.86 21.92 8.01
N PRO A 385 38.20 21.00 7.27
CA PRO A 385 37.20 21.25 6.23
C PRO A 385 35.85 21.69 6.83
N SER A 386 35.26 22.75 6.29
CA SER A 386 33.93 23.25 6.66
C SER A 386 33.03 23.42 5.45
N ALA A 387 31.72 23.34 5.68
CA ALA A 387 30.73 23.57 4.64
C ALA A 387 29.49 24.28 5.18
N VAL A 388 28.72 24.84 4.25
CA VAL A 388 27.33 25.24 4.48
C VAL A 388 26.41 24.41 3.60
N ASN A 389 25.18 24.14 4.04
CA ASN A 389 24.13 23.63 3.17
C ASN A 389 22.99 24.64 3.04
N ILE A 390 22.69 24.97 1.79
CA ILE A 390 21.78 26.06 1.41
C ILE A 390 20.41 25.59 0.91
N THR A 391 20.14 24.28 0.98
CA THR A 391 18.94 23.67 0.40
C THR A 391 17.65 24.05 1.14
N PRO A 392 17.54 23.78 2.45
CA PRO A 392 16.43 24.28 3.24
C PRO A 392 16.56 25.78 3.48
N GLY A 393 15.45 26.46 3.73
CA GLY A 393 15.43 27.82 4.26
C GLY A 393 14.78 28.83 3.34
N THR A 394 14.77 30.09 3.77
CA THR A 394 14.34 31.22 2.95
C THR A 394 15.50 31.73 2.11
N SER A 395 15.21 32.49 1.06
CA SER A 395 16.24 33.14 0.23
C SER A 395 17.20 34.01 1.07
N GLU A 396 16.73 34.58 2.17
CA GLU A 396 17.54 35.36 3.10
C GLU A 396 18.53 34.49 3.88
N MET A 397 18.09 33.33 4.41
CA MET A 397 18.99 32.38 5.06
C MET A 397 20.05 31.84 4.10
N THR A 398 19.64 31.53 2.87
CA THR A 398 20.55 31.14 1.79
C THR A 398 21.59 32.22 1.53
N ALA A 399 21.19 33.49 1.43
CA ALA A 399 22.11 34.61 1.21
C ALA A 399 23.12 34.79 2.38
N VAL A 400 22.66 34.65 3.63
CA VAL A 400 23.51 34.70 4.83
C VAL A 400 24.55 33.56 4.80
N LEU A 401 24.12 32.32 4.56
CA LEU A 401 25.02 31.16 4.52
C LEU A 401 26.02 31.23 3.37
N LEU A 402 25.59 31.68 2.20
CA LEU A 402 26.49 31.86 1.06
C LEU A 402 27.55 32.93 1.38
N THR A 403 27.14 34.09 1.85
CA THR A 403 28.09 35.16 2.19
C THR A 403 29.09 34.71 3.27
N ALA A 404 28.61 33.99 4.29
CA ALA A 404 29.46 33.45 5.34
C ALA A 404 30.45 32.41 4.81
N ALA A 405 29.99 31.50 3.95
CA ALA A 405 30.84 30.49 3.34
C ALA A 405 31.90 31.09 2.41
N GLN A 406 31.57 32.13 1.64
CA GLN A 406 32.54 32.84 0.80
C GLN A 406 33.64 33.48 1.66
N ARG A 407 33.27 34.18 2.75
CA ARG A 407 34.22 34.82 3.68
C ARG A 407 35.14 33.79 4.35
N ALA A 408 34.60 32.64 4.73
CA ALA A 408 35.34 31.56 5.39
C ALA A 408 36.08 30.63 4.42
N LYS A 409 35.92 30.80 3.11
CA LYS A 409 36.34 29.84 2.07
C LYS A 409 35.83 28.41 2.35
N ALA A 410 34.62 28.31 2.89
CA ALA A 410 33.95 27.05 3.14
C ALA A 410 33.29 26.50 1.86
N GLN A 411 33.11 25.18 1.80
CA GLN A 411 32.37 24.53 0.71
C GLN A 411 30.88 24.88 0.79
N VAL A 412 30.20 24.88 -0.36
CA VAL A 412 28.74 24.99 -0.42
C VAL A 412 28.17 23.67 -0.88
N HIS A 413 27.30 23.08 -0.07
CA HIS A 413 26.58 21.87 -0.38
C HIS A 413 25.15 22.20 -0.77
N LEU A 414 24.66 21.58 -1.84
CA LEU A 414 23.29 21.69 -2.32
C LEU A 414 22.71 20.29 -2.49
N LEU A 415 21.70 19.97 -1.69
CA LEU A 415 20.93 18.74 -1.81
C LEU A 415 19.84 18.98 -2.86
N ARG A 416 19.87 18.25 -3.97
CA ARG A 416 18.75 18.21 -4.92
C ARG A 416 17.67 17.33 -4.33
N HIS A 417 16.62 17.95 -3.79
CA HIS A 417 15.49 17.24 -3.20
C HIS A 417 14.21 18.06 -3.33
N ASP A 418 13.29 17.65 -4.21
CA ASP A 418 12.01 18.35 -4.34
C ASP A 418 10.94 17.66 -3.49
N PHE A 419 10.51 18.34 -2.42
CA PHE A 419 9.36 17.93 -1.61
C PHE A 419 8.02 18.36 -2.23
N LEU A 420 8.02 19.29 -3.20
CA LEU A 420 6.84 20.10 -3.55
C LEU A 420 6.65 20.29 -5.05
N SER A 421 6.57 19.21 -5.81
CA SER A 421 5.98 19.29 -7.15
C SER A 421 4.54 18.78 -7.09
N ASP A 422 3.59 19.62 -7.52
CA ASP A 422 2.19 19.22 -7.70
C ASP A 422 2.13 17.97 -8.61
N PRO A 423 1.33 16.94 -8.29
CA PRO A 423 1.08 15.84 -9.21
C PRO A 423 0.49 16.42 -10.52
N PRO A 424 1.04 16.09 -11.71
CA PRO A 424 1.79 14.86 -12.04
C PRO A 424 3.32 14.95 -11.94
N ASN A 425 3.89 16.11 -11.56
CA ASN A 425 5.33 16.34 -11.57
C ASN A 425 6.04 15.95 -10.26
N ALA A 426 5.31 15.42 -9.28
CA ALA A 426 5.85 14.98 -8.00
C ALA A 426 7.14 14.18 -8.20
N GLN A 427 8.29 14.77 -7.86
CA GLN A 427 9.58 14.12 -8.00
C GLN A 427 9.61 12.82 -7.20
N ARG A 428 10.36 11.86 -7.73
CA ARG A 428 10.52 10.53 -7.14
C ARG A 428 11.52 10.60 -6.00
N TYR A 429 11.17 10.07 -4.83
CA TYR A 429 12.17 9.80 -3.78
C TYR A 429 13.23 8.83 -4.31
N GLY A 430 14.45 8.95 -3.81
CA GLY A 430 15.59 8.15 -4.25
C GLY A 430 16.42 8.76 -5.38
N SER A 431 16.01 9.92 -5.91
CA SER A 431 16.81 10.69 -6.86
C SER A 431 17.61 11.81 -6.20
N GLU A 432 17.70 11.80 -4.86
CA GLU A 432 18.43 12.82 -4.13
C GLU A 432 19.92 12.73 -4.45
N HIS A 433 20.54 13.89 -4.63
CA HIS A 433 21.97 14.02 -4.85
C HIS A 433 22.51 15.23 -4.11
N LEU A 434 23.71 15.11 -3.54
CA LEU A 434 24.39 16.21 -2.89
C LEU A 434 25.46 16.77 -3.83
N ASP A 435 25.23 17.97 -4.35
CA ASP A 435 26.22 18.71 -5.13
C ASP A 435 27.13 19.48 -4.18
N VAL A 436 28.44 19.42 -4.44
CA VAL A 436 29.42 20.33 -3.86
C VAL A 436 29.73 21.39 -4.90
N LEU A 437 29.32 22.63 -4.63
CA LEU A 437 29.57 23.76 -5.52
C LEU A 437 30.98 24.27 -5.24
N ASP A 438 31.88 24.08 -6.21
CA ASP A 438 33.18 24.75 -6.18
C ASP A 438 33.02 26.17 -6.71
N TRP A 439 33.19 27.11 -5.80
CA TRP A 439 33.12 28.55 -6.05
C TRP A 439 34.32 29.29 -5.47
N THR A 440 35.30 28.52 -4.96
CA THR A 440 36.57 29.06 -4.49
C THR A 440 37.58 29.23 -5.61
N THR A 441 37.27 28.72 -6.80
CA THR A 441 38.07 28.82 -8.01
C THR A 441 37.39 29.84 -8.96
N PRO A 442 37.99 31.03 -9.17
CA PRO A 442 37.41 32.10 -9.98
C PRO A 442 37.36 31.81 -11.49
#